data_AF-A0A916VI99-F1
#
_entry.id   AF-A0A916VI99-F1
#
_cell.length_a   1.000
_cell.length_b   1.000
_cell.length_c   1.000
_cell.angle_alpha   90.00
_cell.angle_beta   90.00
_cell.angle_gamma   90.00
#
_symmetry.space_group_name_H-M   'P 1'
#
loop_
_entity.id
_entity.type
_entity.pdbx_description
1 polymer ?
#
loop_
_entity_poly.entity_id
_entity_poly.type
_entity_poly.pdbx_seq_one_letter_code
_entity_poly.pdbx_strand_id
1 'polypeptide(L)' 'MSESLTLDDDLFESGADSLNIVSCIIRLEEYLKVSIDIDDFYLYRTPRKILNHLLQNNINSESIDDIEKM' A
#
# COMPACT_ATOMS: atom_id res chain seq x y z
N MET A 1 3.36 -26.35 9.35
CA MET A 1 4.21 -25.17 9.57
C MET A 1 3.52 -24.04 8.83
N SER A 2 2.91 -23.09 9.55
CA SER A 2 2.33 -21.90 8.92
C SER A 2 3.50 -20.99 8.55
N GLU A 3 3.88 -20.95 7.28
CA GLU A 3 4.82 -19.96 6.79
C GLU A 3 4.25 -18.58 7.10
N SER A 4 4.99 -17.84 7.91
CA SER A 4 4.58 -16.51 8.37
C SER A 4 5.12 -15.52 7.35
N LEU A 5 4.23 -14.88 6.60
CA LEU A 5 4.57 -13.84 5.63
C LEU A 5 5.37 -12.72 6.33
N THR A 6 6.55 -12.41 5.80
CA THR A 6 7.40 -11.31 6.25
C THR A 6 7.18 -10.05 5.43
N LEU A 7 7.71 -8.90 5.89
CA LEU A 7 7.57 -7.62 5.18
C LEU A 7 8.37 -7.55 3.87
N ASP A 8 9.28 -8.49 3.67
CA ASP A 8 10.19 -8.56 2.53
C ASP A 8 9.84 -9.72 1.58
N ASP A 9 8.81 -10.50 1.94
CA ASP A 9 8.29 -11.57 1.09
C ASP A 9 7.50 -10.97 -0.08
N ASP A 10 7.70 -11.56 -1.25
CA ASP A 10 6.93 -11.23 -2.43
C ASP A 10 5.51 -11.78 -2.28
N LEU A 11 4.53 -10.88 -2.35
CA LEU A 11 3.12 -11.20 -2.13
C LEU A 11 2.62 -12.22 -3.16
N PHE A 12 3.05 -12.12 -4.42
CA PHE A 12 2.59 -13.01 -5.49
C PHE A 12 3.28 -14.37 -5.44
N GLU A 13 4.57 -14.41 -5.07
CA GLU A 13 5.27 -15.70 -4.86
C GLU A 13 4.71 -16.44 -3.64
N SER A 14 4.20 -15.70 -2.66
CA SER A 14 3.50 -16.25 -1.48
C SER A 14 2.09 -16.76 -1.80
N GLY A 15 1.65 -16.65 -3.06
CA GLY A 15 0.35 -17.14 -3.53
C GLY A 15 -0.79 -16.11 -3.54
N ALA A 16 -0.50 -14.83 -3.33
CA ALA A 16 -1.53 -13.79 -3.47
C ALA A 16 -1.90 -13.60 -4.95
N ASP A 17 -3.20 -13.51 -5.21
CA ASP A 17 -3.76 -13.14 -6.49
C ASP A 17 -4.43 -11.75 -6.45
N SER A 18 -5.01 -11.33 -7.58
CA SER A 18 -5.68 -10.03 -7.69
C SER A 18 -6.83 -9.86 -6.69
N LEU A 19 -7.56 -10.91 -6.34
CA LEU A 19 -8.66 -10.83 -5.38
C LEU A 19 -8.13 -10.63 -3.95
N ASN A 20 -7.01 -11.29 -3.62
CA ASN A 20 -6.32 -11.06 -2.35
C ASN A 20 -5.82 -9.61 -2.27
N ILE A 21 -5.22 -9.09 -3.35
CA ILE A 21 -4.72 -7.71 -3.39
C ILE A 21 -5.85 -6.70 -3.26
N VAL A 22 -6.93 -6.81 -4.04
CA VAL A 22 -8.08 -5.90 -3.95
C VAL A 22 -8.70 -5.89 -2.56
N SER A 23 -8.86 -7.07 -1.96
CA SER A 23 -9.37 -7.18 -0.58
C SER A 23 -8.43 -6.54 0.44
N CYS A 24 -7.11 -6.61 0.20
CA CYS A 24 -6.10 -5.98 1.04
C CYS A 24 -6.16 -4.45 0.93
N ILE A 25 -6.25 -3.92 -0.30
CA ILE A 25 -6.39 -2.49 -0.59
C ILE A 25 -7.60 -1.92 0.15
N ILE A 26 -8.78 -2.49 -0.05
CA ILE A 26 -10.02 -2.00 0.58
C ILE A 26 -9.84 -1.90 2.11
N ARG A 27 -9.27 -2.93 2.74
CA ARG A 27 -9.01 -2.92 4.18
C ARG A 27 -8.02 -1.81 4.55
N LEU A 28 -6.88 -1.71 3.86
CA LEU A 28 -5.86 -0.71 4.16
C LEU A 28 -6.39 0.72 4.02
N GLU A 29 -7.14 1.01 2.95
CA GLU A 29 -7.78 2.31 2.74
C GLU A 29 -8.79 2.64 3.85
N GLU A 30 -9.60 1.65 4.28
CA GLU A 30 -10.56 1.83 5.39
C GLU A 30 -9.88 2.14 6.73
N TYR A 31 -8.79 1.44 7.06
CA TYR A 31 -8.07 1.57 8.33
C TYR A 31 -7.15 2.80 8.37
N LEU A 32 -6.45 3.08 7.28
CA LEU A 32 -5.39 4.11 7.24
C LEU A 32 -5.86 5.43 6.62
N LYS A 33 -7.06 5.46 6.01
CA LYS A 33 -7.60 6.63 5.31
C LYS A 33 -6.68 7.17 4.20
N VAL A 34 -5.95 6.26 3.55
CA VAL A 34 -5.14 6.53 2.36
C VAL A 34 -5.86 6.03 1.11
N SER A 35 -5.39 6.46 -0.06
CA SER A 35 -5.73 5.81 -1.34
C SER A 35 -4.53 5.02 -1.83
N ILE A 36 -4.75 3.78 -2.29
CA ILE A 36 -3.70 2.87 -2.75
C ILE A 36 -4.04 2.39 -4.16
N ASP A 37 -3.11 2.53 -5.09
CA ASP A 37 -3.28 1.99 -6.43
C ASP A 37 -2.96 0.49 -6.43
N ILE A 38 -3.74 -0.29 -7.19
CA ILE A 38 -3.44 -1.71 -7.40
C ILE A 38 -2.10 -1.89 -8.12
N ASP A 39 -1.70 -0.93 -8.94
CA ASP A 39 -0.42 -0.94 -9.65
C ASP A 39 0.77 -0.91 -8.66
N ASP A 40 0.61 -0.33 -7.46
CA ASP A 40 1.64 -0.34 -6.42
C ASP A 40 2.00 -1.76 -5.99
N PHE A 41 1.02 -2.66 -5.92
CA PHE A 41 1.26 -4.05 -5.56
C PHE A 41 2.05 -4.76 -6.66
N TYR A 42 1.70 -4.55 -7.93
CA TYR A 42 2.42 -5.13 -9.07
C TYR A 42 3.85 -4.60 -9.20
N LEU A 43 4.07 -3.32 -8.93
CA LEU A 43 5.37 -2.66 -9.07
C LEU A 43 6.31 -2.97 -7.90
N TYR A 44 5.81 -2.86 -6.66
CA TYR A 44 6.64 -2.92 -5.45
C TYR A 44 6.70 -4.31 -4.81
N ARG A 45 5.72 -5.19 -5.09
CA ARG A 45 5.70 -6.64 -4.82
C ARG A 45 5.76 -7.09 -3.35
N THR A 46 6.28 -6.26 -2.45
CA THR A 46 6.54 -6.58 -1.02
C THR A 46 5.86 -5.54 -0.11
N PRO A 47 5.36 -5.93 1.07
CA PRO A 47 4.75 -4.99 2.01
C PRO A 47 5.63 -3.78 2.35
N ARG A 48 6.94 -3.98 2.54
CA ARG A 48 7.88 -2.91 2.87
C ARG A 48 7.98 -1.85 1.77
N LYS A 49 8.10 -2.29 0.51
CA LYS A 49 8.25 -1.35 -0.62
C LYS A 49 6.95 -0.58 -0.87
N ILE A 50 5.80 -1.24 -0.75
CA ILE A 50 4.49 -0.59 -0.84
C ILE A 50 4.36 0.48 0.24
N LEU A 51 4.63 0.14 1.51
CA LEU A 51 4.57 1.10 2.61
C LEU A 51 5.51 2.30 2.38
N ASN A 52 6.74 2.06 1.94
CA ASN A 52 7.68 3.13 1.63
C ASN A 52 7.15 4.06 0.54
N HIS A 53 6.51 3.51 -0.51
CA HIS A 53 5.90 4.32 -1.56
C HIS A 53 4.73 5.15 -1.03
N LEU A 54 3.84 4.55 -0.24
CA LEU A 54 2.70 5.25 0.34
C LEU A 54 3.13 6.38 1.27
N LEU A 55 4.17 6.17 2.09
CA LEU A 55 4.71 7.22 2.95
C LEU A 55 5.33 8.37 2.14
N GLN A 56 6.04 8.06 1.06
CA GLN A 56 6.61 9.08 0.17
C GLN A 56 5.53 9.89 -0.55
N ASN A 57 4.41 9.27 -0.92
CA ASN A 57 3.32 9.94 -1.61
C ASN A 57 2.52 10.86 -0.67
N ASN A 58 2.25 10.42 0.56
CA ASN A 58 1.52 11.23 1.56
C ASN A 58 2.32 12.45 2.07
N ILE A 59 3.67 12.39 2.07
CA ILE A 59 4.50 13.55 2.42
C ILE A 59 4.33 14.68 1.39
N ASN A 60 3.98 14.37 0.14
CA ASN A 60 3.79 15.38 -0.90
C ASN A 60 2.40 16.05 -0.88
N SER A 61 1.40 15.47 -0.21
CA SER A 61 0.02 16.02 -0.17
C SER A 61 -0.23 17.02 0.97
N GLU A 62 0.55 17.04 2.05
CA GLU A 62 0.35 17.97 3.17
C GLU A 62 0.81 19.42 2.89
N SER A 63 1.30 19.75 1.68
CA SER A 63 1.90 21.06 1.39
C SER A 63 1.08 22.00 0.47
N ILE A 64 -0.12 21.63 0.03
CA ILE A 64 -0.88 22.48 -0.94
C ILE A 64 -2.28 22.87 -0.44
N ASP A 65 -2.95 22.09 0.39
CA ASP A 65 -4.37 22.34 0.74
C ASP A 65 -4.60 23.36 1.88
N ASP A 66 -3.57 23.71 2.67
CA ASP A 66 -3.68 24.70 3.75
C ASP A 66 -3.36 26.15 3.31
N ILE A 67 -2.85 26.36 2.09
CA ILE A 67 -2.49 27.71 1.60
C ILE A 67 -3.67 28.42 0.91
N GLU A 68 -4.64 27.71 0.34
CA GLU A 68 -5.75 28.32 -0.41
C GLU A 68 -6.97 28.72 0.43
N LYS A 69 -6.91 28.61 1.76
CA LYS A 69 -8.02 28.97 2.67
C LYS A 69 -7.76 30.12 3.65
N MET A 70 -6.67 30.89 3.50
CA MET A 70 -6.42 32.09 4.31
C MET A 70 -6.43 33.38 3.49
#